data_AF-A0A925ZLU2-F1
#
_entry.id   AF-A0A925ZLU2-F1
#
_cell.length_a   1.000
_cell.length_b   1.000
_cell.length_c   1.000
_cell.angle_alpha   90.00
_cell.angle_beta   90.00
_cell.angle_gamma   90.00
#
_symmetry.space_group_name_H-M   'P 1'
#
loop_
_entity.id
_entity.type
_entity.pdbx_description
1 polymer ?
#
loop_
_entity_poly.entity_id
_entity_poly.type
_entity_poly.pdbx_seq_one_letter_code
_entity_poly.pdbx_strand_id
1 'polypeptide(L)'
;ADELIDVYLAKGGYTGGTKGTAIVDSPTDYDISVEYPAAGGNPASVLYVAIRRRHDNFFAIVFQTRPDEYPVLKPTFQASAGSLLVAPP
;
A
#
# COMPACT_ATOMS: atom_id res chain seq x y z
N ALA A 1 10.80 8.10 16.88
CA ALA A 1 10.31 8.08 15.49
C ALA A 1 9.27 9.19 15.25
N ASP A 2 8.31 9.36 16.16
CA ASP A 2 7.30 10.42 16.09
C ASP A 2 7.85 11.86 16.10
N GLU A 3 8.87 12.15 16.91
CA GLU A 3 9.45 13.50 17.01
C GLU A 3 10.06 14.01 15.70
N LEU A 4 10.65 13.12 14.89
CA LEU A 4 11.24 13.51 13.60
C LEU A 4 10.14 13.91 12.61
N ILE A 5 9.00 13.22 12.63
CA ILE A 5 7.87 13.49 11.74
C ILE A 5 7.26 14.86 12.08
N ASP A 6 7.12 15.19 13.36
CA ASP A 6 6.61 16.50 13.80
C ASP A 6 7.50 17.65 13.33
N VAL A 7 8.83 17.47 13.39
CA VAL A 7 9.80 18.47 12.92
C VAL A 7 9.68 18.72 11.41
N TYR A 8 9.45 17.68 10.61
CA TYR A 8 9.29 17.83 9.16
C TYR A 8 7.93 18.44 8.77
N LEU A 9 6.86 18.08 9.47
CA LEU A 9 5.52 18.66 9.23
C LEU A 9 5.50 20.16 9.56
N ALA A 10 6.12 20.57 10.66
CA ALA A 10 6.27 21.97 11.03
C ALA A 10 7.11 22.76 10.00
N LYS A 11 8.22 22.19 9.51
CA LYS A 11 9.04 22.79 8.45
C LYS A 11 8.28 22.93 7.12
N GLY A 12 7.32 22.05 6.85
CA GLY A 12 6.45 22.08 5.67
C GLY A 12 5.29 23.08 5.77
N GLY A 13 5.18 23.85 6.85
CA GLY A 13 4.12 24.85 7.03
C GLY A 13 2.77 24.27 7.46
N TYR A 14 2.72 23.00 7.89
CA TYR A 14 1.51 22.38 8.44
C TYR A 14 1.33 22.77 9.92
N THR A 15 0.85 23.99 10.16
CA THR A 15 0.49 24.47 11.50
C THR A 15 -1.03 24.42 11.68
N GLY A 16 -1.52 23.44 12.45
CA GLY A 16 -2.95 23.36 12.83
C GLY A 16 -3.70 22.10 12.37
N GLY A 17 -3.03 21.16 11.69
CA GLY A 17 -3.60 19.86 11.37
C GLY A 17 -3.47 18.87 12.55
N THR A 18 -4.50 18.08 12.82
CA THR A 18 -4.40 16.95 13.74
C THR A 18 -3.63 15.83 13.04
N LYS A 19 -2.58 15.27 13.67
CA LYS A 19 -1.95 14.02 13.22
C LYS A 19 -3.04 12.96 13.15
N GLY A 20 -3.44 12.58 11.94
CA GLY A 20 -4.36 11.46 11.74
C GLY A 20 -3.67 10.18 12.19
N THR A 21 -4.12 9.59 13.29
CA THR A 21 -3.76 8.21 13.61
C THR A 21 -4.40 7.34 12.54
N ALA A 22 -3.60 6.79 11.64
CA ALA A 22 -4.03 5.70 10.79
C ALA A 22 -4.23 4.48 11.70
N ILE A 23 -5.39 4.41 12.36
CA ILE A 23 -5.84 3.17 12.98
C ILE A 23 -6.26 2.29 11.79
N VAL A 24 -5.40 1.35 11.43
CA VAL A 24 -5.77 0.25 10.52
C VAL A 24 -6.74 -0.63 11.29
N ASP A 25 -8.02 -0.30 11.23
CA ASP A 25 -9.08 -1.02 11.93
C ASP A 25 -10.05 -1.62 10.93
N SER A 26 -9.65 -2.71 10.29
CA SER A 26 -10.63 -3.53 9.57
C SER A 26 -10.16 -4.97 9.31
N PRO A 27 -11.00 -5.99 9.58
CA PRO A 27 -10.83 -7.35 9.04
C PRO A 27 -11.08 -7.45 7.51
N THR A 28 -11.23 -6.32 6.80
CA THR A 28 -11.57 -6.27 5.36
C THR A 28 -10.42 -5.84 4.44
N ASP A 29 -9.21 -5.65 4.97
CA ASP A 29 -8.01 -5.49 4.14
C ASP A 29 -7.51 -6.88 3.71
N TYR A 30 -7.42 -7.11 2.40
CA TYR A 30 -7.00 -8.39 1.81
C TYR A 30 -5.76 -8.21 0.96
N ASP A 31 -4.80 -9.13 1.10
CA ASP A 31 -3.63 -9.23 0.25
C ASP A 31 -3.63 -10.58 -0.45
N ILE A 32 -3.63 -10.55 -1.78
CA ILE A 32 -3.68 -11.73 -2.63
C ILE A 32 -2.45 -11.71 -3.53
N SER A 33 -1.90 -12.88 -3.81
CA SER A 33 -0.82 -13.02 -4.80
C SER A 33 -1.11 -14.18 -5.72
N VAL A 34 -1.01 -13.91 -7.02
CA VAL A 34 -1.29 -14.88 -8.08
C VAL A 34 -0.08 -14.96 -8.98
N GLU A 35 0.49 -16.14 -9.10
CA GLU A 35 1.58 -16.41 -10.04
C GLU A 35 1.01 -16.92 -11.36
N TYR A 36 1.46 -16.31 -12.45
CA TYR A 36 1.12 -16.69 -13.82
C TYR A 36 2.37 -17.28 -14.47
N PRO A 37 2.30 -18.53 -14.95
CA PRO A 37 3.41 -19.14 -15.68
C PRO A 37 3.62 -18.44 -17.02
N ALA A 38 4.83 -18.59 -17.58
CA ALA A 38 5.12 -18.09 -18.93
C ALA A 38 4.21 -18.77 -19.96
N ALA A 39 3.54 -17.97 -20.81
CA ALA A 39 2.61 -18.48 -21.82
C ALA A 39 2.54 -17.53 -23.03
N GLY A 40 2.51 -18.09 -24.24
CA GLY A 40 2.31 -17.32 -25.48
C GLY A 40 3.36 -16.25 -25.75
N GLY A 41 4.62 -16.47 -25.35
CA GLY A 41 5.70 -15.49 -25.46
C GLY A 41 5.76 -14.44 -24.34
N ASN A 42 4.81 -14.46 -23.40
CA ASN A 42 4.85 -13.62 -22.21
C ASN A 42 5.71 -14.27 -21.12
N PRO A 43 6.56 -13.49 -20.42
CA PRO A 43 7.33 -13.99 -19.29
C PRO A 43 6.41 -14.34 -18.11
N ALA A 44 6.87 -15.25 -17.24
CA ALA A 44 6.19 -15.53 -15.98
C ALA A 44 6.11 -14.25 -15.13
N SER A 45 5.01 -14.09 -14.38
CA SER A 45 4.81 -12.90 -13.54
C SER A 45 4.00 -13.22 -12.30
N VAL A 46 4.17 -12.40 -11.26
CA VAL A 46 3.35 -12.42 -10.05
C VAL A 46 2.57 -11.12 -9.97
N LEU A 47 1.26 -11.24 -9.78
CA LEU A 47 0.37 -10.14 -9.46
C LEU A 47 0.13 -10.14 -7.95
N TYR A 48 0.55 -9.07 -7.28
CA TYR A 48 0.17 -8.76 -5.92
C TYR A 48 -1.02 -7.81 -5.94
N VAL A 49 -2.12 -8.19 -5.31
CA VAL A 49 -3.36 -7.41 -5.25
C VAL A 49 -3.68 -7.11 -3.79
N ALA A 50 -3.68 -5.84 -3.43
CA ALA A 50 -4.14 -5.34 -2.15
C ALA A 50 -5.52 -4.69 -2.30
N ILE A 51 -6.51 -5.21 -1.59
CA ILE A 51 -7.80 -4.58 -1.43
C ILE A 51 -7.79 -3.83 -0.11
N ARG A 52 -8.10 -2.54 -0.17
CA ARG A 52 -8.16 -1.64 0.98
C ARG A 52 -9.52 -0.97 1.02
N ARG A 53 -10.23 -1.12 2.13
CA ARG A 53 -11.45 -0.35 2.37
C ARG A 53 -11.10 0.93 3.10
N ARG A 54 -11.53 2.07 2.58
CA ARG A 54 -11.33 3.37 3.22
C ARG A 54 -12.67 4.12 3.13
N HIS A 55 -13.31 4.34 4.28
CA HIS A 55 -14.71 4.77 4.38
C HIS A 55 -15.66 3.82 3.62
N ASP A 56 -16.47 4.36 2.72
CA ASP A 56 -17.42 3.60 1.90
C ASP A 56 -16.83 3.13 0.56
N ASN A 57 -15.54 3.39 0.32
CA ASN A 57 -14.86 3.06 -0.93
C ASN A 57 -13.92 1.86 -0.78
N PHE A 58 -13.84 1.09 -1.87
CA PHE A 58 -12.86 0.02 -2.02
C PHE A 58 -11.80 0.44 -3.03
N PHE A 59 -10.53 0.22 -2.67
CA PHE A 59 -9.38 0.49 -3.52
C PHE A 59 -8.67 -0.83 -3.80
N ALA A 60 -8.50 -1.14 -5.08
CA ALA A 60 -7.66 -2.24 -5.52
C ALA A 60 -6.31 -1.68 -5.98
N ILE A 61 -5.24 -2.11 -5.32
CA ILE A 61 -3.87 -1.74 -5.65
C ILE A 61 -3.21 -2.98 -6.22
N VAL A 62 -2.67 -2.86 -7.43
CA VAL A 62 -2.08 -3.99 -8.15
C VAL A 62 -0.62 -3.68 -8.46
N PHE A 63 0.26 -4.56 -8.00
CA PHE A 63 1.67 -4.56 -8.40
C PHE A 63 1.96 -5.82 -9.22
N GLN A 64 2.71 -5.67 -10.30
CA GLN A 64 3.17 -6.77 -11.14
C GLN A 64 4.69 -6.82 -11.11
N THR A 65 5.25 -8.01 -10.95
CA THR A 65 6.70 -8.24 -10.95
C THR A 65 7.01 -9.65 -11.47
N ARG A 66 8.29 -9.99 -11.58
CA ARG A 66 8.74 -11.34 -11.93
C ARG A 66 8.74 -12.25 -10.70
N PRO A 67 8.58 -13.58 -10.86
CA PRO A 67 8.54 -14.50 -9.71
C PRO A 67 9.81 -14.50 -8.85
N ASP A 68 10.98 -14.26 -9.44
CA ASP A 68 12.27 -14.21 -8.75
C ASP A 68 12.46 -12.92 -7.93
N GLU A 69 11.87 -11.81 -8.36
CA GLU A 69 11.90 -10.52 -7.67
C GLU A 69 10.85 -10.41 -6.55
N TYR A 70 9.74 -11.15 -6.69
CA TYR A 70 8.59 -11.03 -5.80
C TYR A 70 8.89 -11.22 -4.30
N PRO A 71 9.67 -12.22 -3.85
CA PRO A 71 9.96 -12.40 -2.43
C PRO A 71 10.65 -11.19 -1.79
N VAL A 72 11.48 -10.48 -2.56
CA VAL A 72 12.22 -9.29 -2.10
C VAL A 72 11.32 -8.05 -2.11
N LEU A 73 10.44 -7.93 -3.10
CA LEU A 73 9.58 -6.75 -3.28
C LEU A 73 8.27 -6.82 -2.49
N LYS A 74 7.81 -8.02 -2.08
CA LYS A 74 6.55 -8.21 -1.35
C LYS A 74 6.40 -7.29 -0.12
N PRO A 75 7.41 -7.12 0.77
CA PRO A 75 7.29 -6.21 1.90
C PRO A 75 7.08 -4.75 1.46
N THR A 76 7.71 -4.33 0.37
CA THR A 76 7.54 -2.98 -0.20
C THR A 76 6.14 -2.79 -0.78
N PHE A 77 5.60 -3.80 -1.47
CA PHE A 77 4.22 -3.76 -1.98
C PHE A 77 3.20 -3.68 -0.84
N GLN A 78 3.39 -4.46 0.22
CA GLN A 78 2.58 -4.40 1.43
C GLN A 78 2.61 -3.03 2.09
N ALA A 79 3.81 -2.46 2.29
CA ALA A 79 3.99 -1.15 2.90
C ALA A 79 3.35 -0.03 2.04
N SER A 80 3.55 -0.08 0.73
CA SER A 80 2.97 0.90 -0.21
C SER A 80 1.44 0.81 -0.27
N ALA A 81 0.88 -0.40 -0.25
CA ALA A 81 -0.57 -0.59 -0.17
C ALA A 81 -1.15 -0.10 1.17
N GLY A 82 -0.37 -0.23 2.26
CA GLY A 82 -0.73 0.29 3.58
C GLY A 82 -0.72 1.81 3.67
N SER A 83 0.13 2.48 2.88
CA SER A 83 0.24 3.95 2.89
C SER A 83 -0.87 4.67 2.10
N LEU A 84 -1.86 3.95 1.57
CA LEU A 84 -3.00 4.59 0.91
C LEU A 84 -3.83 5.39 1.95
N LEU A 85 -3.58 6.70 1.99
CA LEU A 85 -4.33 7.67 2.77
C LEU A 85 -5.46 8.22 1.90
N VAL A 86 -6.69 8.14 2.39
CA VAL A 86 -7.83 8.82 1.79
C VAL A 86 -8.05 10.10 2.59
N ALA A 87 -7.97 11.24 1.91
CA ALA A 87 -8.31 12.52 2.52
C ALA A 87 -9.81 12.50 2.89
N PRO A 88 -10.20 13.02 4.07
CA PRO A 88 -11.60 13.28 4.36
C PRO A 88 -12.19 14.18 3.26
N PRO A 89 -13.47 13.98 2.89
CA PRO A 89 -14.16 14.83 1.92
C PRO A 89 -14.25 16.29 2.37
#